data_AF-A0A944E6E2-F1
#
_entry.id   AF-A0A944E6E2-F1
#
_cell.length_a   1.000
_cell.length_b   1.000
_cell.length_c   1.000
_cell.angle_alpha   90.00
_cell.angle_beta   90.00
_cell.angle_gamma   90.00
#
_symmetry.space_group_name_H-M   'P 1'
#
loop_
_entity.id
_entity.type
_entity.pdbx_description
1 polymer ?
#
loop_
_entity_poly.entity_id
_entity_poly.type
_entity_poly.pdbx_seq_one_letter_code
_entity_poly.pdbx_strand_id
1 'polypeptide(L)'
;MRRIHASSAAPNCRYLPPAAADPDPDCDVRHLLACNHPLAPPRIILDAFIATPRQRPCLLTLPRLPRTGLHHLLDHDDPDVRALAAADTSLARPPVRLLADPESRVRRAAAANPLLPVDLIASLLNAPEHAEGAAANPNLPAKRLHKLLDLSGPPGRRHTEPATP
;
A
#
# COMPACT_ATOMS: atom_id res chain seq x y z
N MET A 1 18.11 51.10 37.57
CA MET A 1 19.14 51.22 36.52
C MET A 1 18.47 51.05 35.16
N ARG A 2 18.42 52.12 34.36
CA ARG A 2 17.92 52.13 32.97
C ARG A 2 19.08 51.84 32.01
N ARG A 3 18.87 51.01 30.98
CA ARG A 3 19.56 51.14 29.68
C ARG A 3 18.59 50.82 28.54
N ILE A 4 18.46 51.80 27.65
CA ILE A 4 17.92 51.80 26.28
C ILE A 4 19.20 52.02 25.40
N HIS A 5 19.45 51.53 24.19
CA HIS A 5 18.66 51.38 22.95
C HIS A 5 19.27 50.32 22.01
N ALA A 6 18.45 50.00 21.00
CA ALA A 6 18.57 49.12 19.85
C ALA A 6 19.80 49.28 18.92
N SER A 7 20.12 48.20 18.21
CA SER A 7 20.69 48.18 16.84
C SER A 7 20.43 46.78 16.26
N SER A 8 19.39 46.58 15.44
CA SER A 8 19.42 46.64 13.97
C SER A 8 20.47 45.75 13.30
N ALA A 9 20.05 44.56 12.86
CA ALA A 9 20.29 44.03 11.51
C ALA A 9 19.69 42.62 11.40
N ALA A 10 18.58 42.49 10.68
CA ALA A 10 18.22 41.22 10.06
C ALA A 10 19.15 41.01 8.85
N PRO A 11 19.50 39.75 8.55
CA PRO A 11 19.39 39.33 7.17
C PRO A 11 18.60 38.02 7.06
N ASN A 12 17.52 38.09 6.29
CA ASN A 12 17.09 37.10 5.32
C ASN A 12 17.49 35.63 5.60
N CYS A 13 16.63 34.89 6.28
CA CYS A 13 16.43 33.48 5.96
C CYS A 13 15.03 33.30 5.37
N ARG A 14 14.96 33.60 4.07
CA ARG A 14 13.82 33.41 3.18
C ARG A 14 13.83 31.98 2.67
N TYR A 15 13.49 31.02 3.53
CA TYR A 15 12.99 29.69 3.13
C TYR A 15 12.40 28.98 4.36
N LEU A 16 11.12 29.21 4.64
CA LEU A 16 10.37 28.33 5.54
C LEU A 16 9.76 27.23 4.65
N PRO A 17 10.25 25.98 4.69
CA PRO A 17 9.57 24.87 4.03
C PRO A 17 8.15 24.72 4.62
N PRO A 18 7.19 24.12 3.90
CA PRO A 18 5.84 23.91 4.43
C PRO A 18 5.96 23.22 5.78
N ALA A 19 5.27 23.79 6.77
CA ALA A 19 5.31 23.42 8.18
C ALA A 19 5.55 21.92 8.34
N ALA A 20 6.70 21.56 8.93
CA ALA A 20 6.82 20.25 9.54
C ALA A 20 5.63 20.15 10.48
N ALA A 21 4.69 19.25 10.16
CA ALA A 21 3.68 18.84 11.10
C ALA A 21 4.40 18.59 12.43
N ASP A 22 3.97 19.27 13.50
CA ASP A 22 4.56 19.08 14.81
C ASP A 22 4.72 17.58 15.02
N PRO A 23 5.94 17.07 15.32
CA PRO A 23 6.14 15.64 15.48
C PRO A 23 5.18 15.19 16.57
N ASP A 24 4.19 14.39 16.18
CA ASP A 24 3.16 13.88 17.07
C ASP A 24 3.86 13.25 18.28
N PRO A 25 3.81 13.90 19.46
CA PRO A 25 4.64 13.52 20.59
C PRO A 25 4.28 12.12 21.10
N ASP A 26 3.11 11.60 20.71
CA ASP A 26 2.58 10.31 21.14
C ASP A 26 2.71 9.22 20.08
N CYS A 27 3.36 9.49 18.93
CA CYS A 27 3.52 8.48 17.88
C CYS A 27 4.25 7.22 18.38
N ASP A 28 5.29 7.40 19.20
CA ASP A 28 6.05 6.31 19.82
C ASP A 28 5.20 5.57 20.85
N VAL A 29 4.40 6.29 21.64
CA VAL A 29 3.49 5.69 22.63
C VAL A 29 2.46 4.81 21.92
N ARG A 30 1.85 5.30 20.83
CA ARG A 30 0.89 4.51 20.04
C ARG A 30 1.54 3.29 19.40
N HIS A 31 2.76 3.42 18.88
CA HIS A 31 3.50 2.28 18.36
C HIS A 31 3.78 1.22 19.44
N LEU A 32 4.28 1.65 20.61
CA LEU A 32 4.56 0.75 21.72
C LEU A 32 3.30 0.02 22.19
N LEU A 33 2.17 0.73 22.28
CA LEU A 33 0.88 0.13 22.60
C LEU A 33 0.45 -0.87 21.52
N ALA A 34 0.56 -0.50 20.23
CA ALA A 34 0.17 -1.37 19.13
C ALA A 34 0.95 -2.69 19.11
N CYS A 35 2.26 -2.64 19.38
CA CYS A 35 3.13 -3.81 19.33
C CYS A 35 3.10 -4.66 20.61
N ASN A 36 2.95 -4.04 21.79
CA ASN A 36 3.15 -4.73 23.08
C ASN A 36 1.87 -4.92 23.89
N HIS A 37 0.82 -4.12 23.66
CA HIS A 37 -0.38 -4.19 24.48
C HIS A 37 -1.42 -5.16 23.88
N PRO A 38 -1.74 -6.28 24.56
CA PRO A 38 -2.60 -7.32 24.01
C PRO A 38 -4.07 -6.91 23.87
N LEU A 39 -4.47 -5.75 24.39
CA LEU A 39 -5.82 -5.21 24.22
C LEU A 39 -5.79 -3.82 23.56
N ALA A 40 -4.72 -3.49 22.82
CA ALA A 40 -4.66 -2.23 22.08
C ALA A 40 -5.89 -2.11 21.16
N PRO A 41 -6.68 -1.01 21.27
CA PRO A 41 -7.83 -0.81 20.40
C PRO A 41 -7.38 -0.80 18.93
N PRO A 42 -8.17 -1.38 17.99
CA PRO A 42 -7.77 -1.45 16.58
C PRO A 42 -7.47 -0.08 15.97
N ARG A 43 -8.19 0.96 16.42
CA ARG A 43 -7.93 2.36 16.03
C ARG A 43 -6.52 2.83 16.39
N ILE A 44 -5.99 2.48 17.57
CA ILE A 44 -4.63 2.85 17.98
C ILE A 44 -3.58 2.20 17.09
N ILE A 45 -3.82 0.95 16.66
CA ILE A 45 -2.92 0.25 15.75
C ILE A 45 -2.94 0.91 14.36
N LEU A 46 -4.13 1.29 13.87
CA LEU A 46 -4.28 2.01 12.60
C LEU A 46 -3.66 3.41 12.65
N ASP A 47 -3.87 4.15 13.74
CA ASP A 47 -3.28 5.49 13.94
C ASP A 47 -1.75 5.40 14.03
N ALA A 48 -1.20 4.36 14.66
CA ALA A 48 0.23 4.09 14.63
C ALA A 48 0.71 3.80 13.19
N PHE A 49 0.01 2.95 12.43
CA PHE A 49 0.37 2.65 11.04
C PHE A 49 0.41 3.90 10.14
N ILE A 50 -0.54 4.81 10.33
CA ILE A 50 -0.61 6.07 9.59
C ILE A 50 0.55 6.99 10.01
N ALA A 51 0.76 7.15 11.32
CA ALA A 51 1.71 8.12 11.86
C ALA A 51 3.18 7.70 11.74
N THR A 52 3.50 6.40 11.66
CA THR A 52 4.89 5.92 11.72
C THR A 52 5.28 5.04 10.51
N PRO A 53 5.56 5.65 9.33
CA PRO A 53 5.95 4.93 8.12
C PRO A 53 7.10 3.93 8.31
N ARG A 54 8.09 4.28 9.13
CA ARG A 54 9.26 3.43 9.43
C ARG A 54 8.91 2.13 10.16
N GLN A 55 7.79 2.09 10.88
CA GLN A 55 7.38 0.96 11.72
C GLN A 55 6.32 0.07 11.06
N ARG A 56 5.80 0.47 9.88
CA ARG A 56 4.79 -0.28 9.12
C ARG A 56 5.13 -1.75 8.87
N PRO A 57 6.37 -2.15 8.54
CA PRO A 57 6.69 -3.57 8.33
C PRO A 57 6.33 -4.44 9.53
N CYS A 58 6.55 -3.94 10.75
CA CYS A 58 6.17 -4.64 11.98
C CYS A 58 4.65 -4.63 12.18
N LEU A 59 3.98 -3.50 11.94
CA LEU A 59 2.54 -3.39 12.13
C LEU A 59 1.74 -4.26 11.15
N LEU A 60 2.24 -4.47 9.93
CA LEU A 60 1.61 -5.33 8.92
C LEU A 60 1.59 -6.82 9.31
N THR A 61 2.53 -7.28 10.16
CA THR A 61 2.54 -8.66 10.66
C THR A 61 1.56 -8.87 11.81
N LEU A 62 1.00 -7.80 12.38
CA LEU A 62 0.04 -7.92 13.47
C LEU A 62 -1.30 -8.48 12.94
N PRO A 63 -1.81 -9.57 13.52
CA PRO A 63 -3.10 -10.14 13.12
C PRO A 63 -4.27 -9.20 13.43
N ARG A 64 -4.07 -8.24 14.33
CA ARG A 64 -5.07 -7.28 14.80
C ARG A 64 -5.06 -5.95 14.06
N LEU A 65 -4.14 -5.74 13.13
CA LEU A 65 -4.17 -4.57 12.27
C LEU A 65 -5.52 -4.56 11.52
N PRO A 66 -6.31 -3.46 11.61
CA PRO A 66 -7.54 -3.34 10.84
C PRO A 66 -7.28 -3.52 9.35
N ARG A 67 -8.05 -4.44 8.74
CA ARG A 67 -8.06 -4.68 7.29
C ARG A 67 -9.43 -4.36 6.68
N THR A 68 -10.36 -3.84 7.48
CA THR A 68 -11.75 -3.57 7.11
C THR A 68 -12.20 -2.20 7.62
N GLY A 69 -13.25 -1.64 7.01
CA GLY A 69 -13.78 -0.32 7.35
C GLY A 69 -12.91 0.87 6.90
N LEU A 70 -11.98 0.64 5.98
CA LEU A 70 -10.93 1.59 5.58
C LEU A 70 -11.33 2.49 4.39
N HIS A 71 -12.60 2.52 4.01
CA HIS A 71 -13.11 3.30 2.86
C HIS A 71 -12.69 4.78 2.88
N HIS A 72 -12.62 5.39 4.06
CA HIS A 72 -12.25 6.80 4.26
C HIS A 72 -10.76 7.08 4.00
N LEU A 73 -9.94 6.05 3.83
CA LEU A 73 -8.49 6.14 3.59
C LEU A 73 -8.10 5.92 2.13
N LEU A 74 -9.07 5.68 1.23
CA LEU A 74 -8.78 5.44 -0.19
C LEU A 74 -8.20 6.67 -0.92
N ASP A 75 -8.39 7.87 -0.37
CA ASP A 75 -7.89 9.15 -0.90
C ASP A 75 -6.73 9.73 -0.07
N HIS A 76 -6.15 8.94 0.83
CA HIS A 76 -5.08 9.42 1.71
C HIS A 76 -3.83 9.82 0.90
N ASP A 77 -3.09 10.84 1.31
CA ASP A 77 -1.89 11.30 0.58
C ASP A 77 -0.77 10.25 0.56
N ASP A 78 -0.61 9.55 1.68
CA ASP A 78 0.35 8.44 1.82
C ASP A 78 -0.10 7.19 1.02
N PRO A 79 0.71 6.71 0.05
CA PRO A 79 0.32 5.56 -0.76
C PRO A 79 0.29 4.23 0.00
N ASP A 80 1.02 4.04 1.11
CA ASP A 80 0.91 2.80 1.89
C ASP A 80 -0.44 2.72 2.59
N VAL A 81 -0.95 3.86 3.04
CA VAL A 81 -2.28 3.98 3.66
C VAL A 81 -3.36 3.72 2.61
N ARG A 82 -3.23 4.30 1.40
CA ARG A 82 -4.12 3.95 0.28
C ARG A 82 -4.05 2.48 -0.10
N ALA A 83 -2.86 1.89 -0.13
CA ALA A 83 -2.69 0.46 -0.45
C ALA A 83 -3.36 -0.44 0.59
N LEU A 84 -3.21 -0.13 1.88
CA LEU A 84 -3.91 -0.84 2.96
C LEU A 84 -5.44 -0.74 2.80
N ALA A 85 -5.94 0.46 2.49
CA ALA A 85 -7.35 0.70 2.24
C ALA A 85 -7.86 -0.01 0.97
N ALA A 86 -7.05 -0.05 -0.09
CA ALA A 86 -7.37 -0.72 -1.34
C ALA A 86 -7.46 -2.24 -1.19
N ALA A 87 -6.81 -2.83 -0.17
CA ALA A 87 -6.91 -4.25 0.13
C ALA A 87 -8.14 -4.62 0.98
N ASP A 88 -8.93 -3.63 1.42
CA ASP A 88 -10.11 -3.85 2.24
C ASP A 88 -11.20 -4.64 1.49
N THR A 89 -11.56 -5.80 2.04
CA THR A 89 -12.56 -6.71 1.46
C THR A 89 -13.99 -6.38 1.85
N SER A 90 -14.19 -5.42 2.76
CA SER A 90 -15.48 -4.93 3.24
C SER A 90 -15.96 -3.66 2.52
N LEU A 91 -15.22 -3.18 1.53
CA LEU A 91 -15.63 -2.01 0.74
C LEU A 91 -16.98 -2.27 0.05
N ALA A 92 -17.83 -1.24 0.00
CA ALA A 92 -19.13 -1.33 -0.67
C ALA A 92 -19.02 -1.58 -2.19
N ARG A 93 -17.89 -1.18 -2.80
CA ARG A 93 -17.58 -1.39 -4.21
C ARG A 93 -16.09 -1.68 -4.37
N PRO A 94 -15.69 -2.38 -5.45
CA PRO A 94 -14.29 -2.66 -5.71
C PRO A 94 -13.52 -1.35 -5.94
N PRO A 95 -12.23 -1.24 -5.54
CA PRO A 95 -11.44 -0.02 -5.64
C PRO A 95 -10.89 0.21 -7.06
N VAL A 96 -11.73 0.08 -8.09
CA VAL A 96 -11.34 0.10 -9.51
C VAL A 96 -10.54 1.35 -9.88
N ARG A 97 -10.87 2.52 -9.31
CA ARG A 97 -10.15 3.78 -9.56
C ARG A 97 -8.66 3.72 -9.18
N LEU A 98 -8.31 2.92 -8.17
CA LEU A 98 -6.95 2.78 -7.67
C LEU A 98 -6.08 1.86 -8.56
N LEU A 99 -6.67 1.18 -9.55
CA LEU A 99 -5.90 0.50 -10.61
C LEU A 99 -5.10 1.48 -11.47
N ALA A 100 -5.48 2.76 -11.49
CA ALA A 100 -4.75 3.84 -12.16
C ALA A 100 -3.94 4.73 -11.18
N ASP A 101 -3.79 4.32 -9.92
CA ASP A 101 -3.01 5.09 -8.94
C ASP A 101 -1.57 5.28 -9.44
N PRO A 102 -0.95 6.46 -9.25
CA PRO A 102 0.44 6.68 -9.64
C PRO A 102 1.41 5.70 -8.98
N GLU A 103 1.11 5.25 -7.76
CA GLU A 103 1.97 4.35 -7.01
C GLU A 103 1.69 2.87 -7.34
N SER A 104 2.77 2.15 -7.67
CA SER A 104 2.76 0.73 -8.03
C SER A 104 2.16 -0.18 -6.96
N ARG A 105 2.49 0.06 -5.68
CA ARG A 105 1.99 -0.74 -4.56
C ARG A 105 0.48 -0.58 -4.35
N VAL A 106 -0.07 0.60 -4.65
CA VAL A 106 -1.51 0.85 -4.58
C VAL A 106 -2.23 0.13 -5.70
N ARG A 107 -1.72 0.22 -6.94
CA ARG A 107 -2.27 -0.55 -8.09
C ARG A 107 -2.28 -2.04 -7.82
N ARG A 108 -1.17 -2.57 -7.26
CA ARG A 108 -1.06 -4.00 -6.89
C ARG A 108 -2.10 -4.39 -5.85
N ALA A 109 -2.25 -3.62 -4.78
CA ALA A 109 -3.24 -3.88 -3.73
C ALA A 109 -4.67 -3.83 -4.28
N ALA A 110 -4.99 -2.85 -5.13
CA ALA A 110 -6.29 -2.75 -5.79
C ALA A 110 -6.56 -3.96 -6.69
N ALA A 111 -5.58 -4.40 -7.50
CA ALA A 111 -5.70 -5.56 -8.39
C ALA A 111 -5.84 -6.89 -7.64
N ALA A 112 -5.29 -6.98 -6.43
CA ALA A 112 -5.44 -8.16 -5.56
C ALA A 112 -6.76 -8.17 -4.77
N ASN A 113 -7.57 -7.10 -4.82
CA ASN A 113 -8.79 -7.01 -4.04
C ASN A 113 -9.83 -8.07 -4.50
N PRO A 114 -10.35 -8.92 -3.60
CA PRO A 114 -11.32 -9.97 -3.94
C PRO A 114 -12.63 -9.43 -4.52
N LEU A 115 -12.99 -8.18 -4.25
CA LEU A 115 -14.22 -7.59 -4.76
C LEU A 115 -14.19 -7.38 -6.28
N LEU A 116 -13.02 -7.45 -6.93
CA LEU A 116 -12.92 -7.30 -8.38
C LEU A 116 -13.63 -8.45 -9.12
N PRO A 117 -14.42 -8.13 -10.18
CA PRO A 117 -14.99 -9.14 -11.05
C PRO A 117 -13.90 -9.97 -11.76
N VAL A 118 -14.16 -11.27 -11.93
CA VAL A 118 -13.21 -12.22 -12.58
C VAL A 118 -12.81 -11.78 -14.00
N ASP A 119 -13.74 -11.20 -14.76
CA ASP A 119 -13.44 -10.72 -16.11
C ASP A 119 -12.47 -9.52 -16.10
N LEU A 120 -12.56 -8.65 -15.10
CA LEU A 120 -11.61 -7.55 -14.93
C LEU A 120 -10.24 -8.08 -14.50
N ILE A 121 -10.19 -9.02 -13.54
CA ILE A 121 -8.94 -9.68 -13.12
C ILE A 121 -8.24 -10.30 -14.34
N ALA A 122 -9.01 -10.96 -15.21
CA ALA A 122 -8.48 -11.55 -16.44
C ALA A 122 -7.85 -10.53 -17.39
N SER A 123 -8.45 -9.35 -17.55
CA SER A 123 -7.86 -8.27 -18.34
C SER A 123 -6.57 -7.76 -17.70
N LEU A 124 -6.57 -7.57 -16.37
CA LEU A 124 -5.40 -7.09 -15.62
C LEU A 124 -4.20 -8.05 -15.69
N LEU A 125 -4.42 -9.35 -15.81
CA LEU A 125 -3.34 -10.33 -15.99
C LEU A 125 -2.53 -10.14 -17.28
N ASN A 126 -3.12 -9.50 -18.30
CA ASN A 126 -2.42 -9.22 -19.56
C ASN A 126 -1.72 -7.85 -19.55
N ALA A 127 -1.91 -7.05 -18.50
CA ALA A 127 -1.27 -5.75 -18.30
C ALA A 127 -0.08 -5.92 -17.34
N PRO A 128 1.18 -5.74 -17.79
CA PRO A 128 2.36 -5.99 -16.97
C PRO A 128 2.36 -5.27 -15.61
N GLU A 129 1.83 -4.05 -15.59
CA GLU A 129 1.75 -3.19 -14.41
C GLU A 129 0.73 -3.66 -13.34
N HIS A 130 -0.21 -4.55 -13.71
CA HIS A 130 -1.23 -5.09 -12.80
C HIS A 130 -1.11 -6.60 -12.61
N ALA A 131 -0.37 -7.29 -13.48
CA ALA A 131 -0.29 -8.74 -13.54
C ALA A 131 0.05 -9.38 -12.19
N GLU A 132 1.01 -8.82 -11.44
CA GLU A 132 1.39 -9.34 -10.12
C GLU A 132 0.22 -9.28 -9.12
N GLY A 133 -0.47 -8.15 -9.02
CA GLY A 133 -1.62 -8.01 -8.11
C GLY A 133 -2.81 -8.86 -8.55
N ALA A 134 -3.08 -8.92 -9.85
CA ALA A 134 -4.15 -9.74 -10.41
C ALA A 134 -3.87 -11.24 -10.23
N ALA A 135 -2.62 -11.68 -10.34
CA ALA A 135 -2.22 -13.06 -10.08
C ALA A 135 -2.34 -13.45 -8.59
N ALA A 136 -2.15 -12.48 -7.69
CA ALA A 136 -2.35 -12.67 -6.26
C ALA A 136 -3.83 -12.61 -5.83
N ASN A 137 -4.76 -12.32 -6.75
CA ASN A 137 -6.18 -12.19 -6.43
C ASN A 137 -6.79 -13.56 -6.07
N PRO A 138 -7.41 -13.71 -4.89
CA PRO A 138 -7.95 -15.01 -4.46
C PRO A 138 -9.15 -15.50 -5.27
N ASN A 139 -9.82 -14.62 -6.02
CA ASN A 139 -10.93 -15.00 -6.89
C ASN A 139 -10.49 -15.47 -8.28
N LEU A 140 -9.18 -15.54 -8.56
CA LEU A 140 -8.66 -16.07 -9.80
C LEU A 140 -8.89 -17.60 -9.88
N PRO A 141 -9.68 -18.12 -10.84
CA PRO A 141 -9.95 -19.55 -10.92
C PRO A 141 -8.69 -20.37 -11.21
N ALA A 142 -8.52 -21.52 -10.55
CA ALA A 142 -7.36 -22.39 -10.74
C ALA A 142 -7.13 -22.78 -12.21
N LYS A 143 -8.19 -22.97 -13.00
CA LYS A 143 -8.09 -23.24 -14.45
C LYS A 143 -7.40 -22.10 -15.22
N ARG A 144 -7.59 -20.84 -14.80
CA ARG A 144 -6.92 -19.67 -15.39
C ARG A 144 -5.45 -19.61 -14.97
N LEU A 145 -5.14 -19.93 -13.72
CA LEU A 145 -3.75 -20.06 -13.24
C LEU A 145 -2.98 -21.12 -14.04
N HIS A 146 -3.56 -22.31 -14.23
CA HIS A 146 -2.95 -23.35 -15.08
C HIS A 146 -2.68 -22.85 -16.50
N LYS A 147 -3.64 -22.15 -17.13
CA LYS A 147 -3.43 -21.58 -18.46
C LYS A 147 -2.30 -20.54 -18.49
N LEU A 148 -2.15 -19.71 -17.45
CA LEU A 148 -1.02 -18.77 -17.34
C LEU A 148 0.31 -19.49 -17.20
N LEU A 149 0.36 -20.56 -16.40
CA LEU A 149 1.55 -21.40 -16.23
C LEU A 149 1.93 -22.12 -17.53
N ASP A 150 0.95 -22.63 -18.27
CA ASP A 150 1.15 -23.28 -19.58
C ASP A 150 1.71 -22.30 -20.62
N LEU A 151 1.21 -21.05 -20.62
CA LEU A 151 1.73 -19.97 -21.47
C LEU A 151 3.14 -19.52 -21.05
N SER A 152 3.46 -19.65 -19.77
CA SER A 152 4.76 -19.30 -19.17
C SER A 152 5.73 -20.48 -19.14
N GLY A 153 5.43 -21.57 -19.87
CA GLY A 153 6.22 -22.79 -19.89
C GLY A 153 7.72 -22.53 -20.07
N PRO A 154 8.60 -23.38 -19.51
CA PRO A 154 10.04 -23.12 -19.47
C PRO A 154 10.55 -22.77 -20.88
N PRO A 155 11.48 -21.81 -21.02
CA PRO A 155 11.96 -21.37 -22.32
C PRO A 155 12.29 -22.60 -23.14
N GLY A 156 11.54 -22.79 -24.23
CA GLY A 156 11.47 -24.06 -24.93
C GLY A 156 12.86 -24.61 -25.16
N ARG A 157 13.10 -25.84 -24.69
CA ARG A 157 14.08 -26.71 -25.33
C ARG A 157 13.63 -26.74 -26.79
N ARG A 158 14.35 -26.00 -27.65
CA ARG A 158 14.15 -26.09 -29.10
C ARG A 158 14.16 -27.57 -29.38
N HIS A 159 13.03 -28.10 -29.83
CA HIS A 159 12.99 -29.43 -30.41
C HIS A 159 13.99 -29.36 -31.57
N THR A 160 15.20 -29.86 -31.34
CA THR A 160 16.12 -30.22 -32.41
C THR A 160 15.39 -31.31 -33.17
N GLU A 161 14.79 -30.88 -34.28
CA GLU A 161 14.26 -31.72 -35.32
C GLU A 161 15.28 -32.83 -35.63
N PRO A 162 14.90 -34.11 -35.60
CA PRO A 162 15.82 -35.18 -35.89
C PRO A 162 16.16 -35.11 -37.38
N ALA A 163 17.43 -34.85 -37.68
CA ALA A 163 17.96 -35.06 -39.02
C ALA A 163 17.93 -36.56 -39.33
N THR A 164 17.14 -36.93 -40.33
CA THR A 164 17.27 -38.17 -41.10
C THR A 164 16.98 -37.85 -42.56
N PRO A 165 17.51 -38.62 -43.53
CA PRO A 165 18.24 -39.89 -43.38
C PRO A 165 19.76 -39.79 -43.50
#